data_AF-A0A3L5TQ10-F1
#
_entry.id   AF-A0A3L5TQ10-F1
#
_cell.length_a   1.000
_cell.length_b   1.000
_cell.length_c   1.000
_cell.angle_alpha   90.00
_cell.angle_beta   90.00
_cell.angle_gamma   90.00
#
_symmetry.space_group_name_H-M   'P 1'
#
loop_
_entity.id
_entity.type
_entity.pdbx_description
1 polymer ?
#
loop_
_entity_poly.entity_id
_entity_poly.type
_entity_poly.pdbx_seq_one_letter_code
_entity_poly.pdbx_strand_id
1 'polypeptide(L)'
;MNWLKGDGNVIHLTGIGDNSHVGHSISVSGVLRNKAVVRRDKFWTVVDNCRATKNNSKDKTYRKFEAVDIVKRARDRLGPYIYSIVWNNCEHFASWCRYGLLKSDQV
;
A
#
# COMPACT_ATOMS: atom_id res chain seq x y z
N MET A 1 -3.95 -6.96 -20.30
CA MET A 1 -4.41 -6.80 -18.90
C MET A 1 -4.74 -5.32 -18.63
N ASN A 2 -6.01 -4.90 -18.66
CA ASN A 2 -6.44 -3.49 -18.48
C ASN A 2 -7.22 -3.28 -17.17
N TRP A 3 -6.66 -3.66 -16.03
CA TRP A 3 -7.35 -3.57 -14.73
C TRP A 3 -7.04 -2.28 -13.94
N LEU A 4 -6.11 -1.45 -14.42
CA LEU A 4 -5.87 -0.11 -13.87
C LEU A 4 -6.93 0.85 -14.45
N LYS A 5 -8.16 0.82 -13.90
CA LYS A 5 -9.12 1.90 -14.11
C LYS A 5 -8.65 3.11 -13.29
N GLY A 6 -7.78 3.94 -13.88
CA GLY A 6 -7.14 5.07 -13.22
C GLY A 6 -6.00 5.65 -14.07
N ASP A 7 -5.23 6.56 -13.49
CA ASP A 7 -4.12 7.27 -14.16
C ASP A 7 -2.80 6.49 -14.19
N GLY A 8 -2.87 5.17 -14.00
CA GLY A 8 -1.69 4.29 -13.96
C GLY A 8 -0.82 4.41 -12.70
N ASN A 9 -1.24 5.18 -11.71
CA ASN A 9 -0.55 5.33 -10.43
C ASN A 9 -1.14 4.42 -9.34
N VAL A 10 -0.32 4.09 -8.35
CA VAL A 10 -0.73 3.43 -7.11
C VAL A 10 -0.29 4.23 -5.89
N ILE A 11 -1.09 4.17 -4.82
CA ILE A 11 -0.71 4.70 -3.51
C ILE A 11 -0.30 3.51 -2.65
N HIS A 12 0.94 3.54 -2.13
CA HIS A 12 1.52 2.42 -1.40
C HIS A 12 2.38 2.92 -0.24
N LEU A 13 2.57 2.04 0.75
CA LEU A 13 3.44 2.28 1.90
C LEU A 13 4.83 1.68 1.60
N THR A 14 5.88 2.49 1.75
CA THR A 14 7.28 2.07 1.54
C THR A 14 8.16 2.50 2.72
N GLY A 15 9.29 1.81 2.94
CA GLY A 15 10.27 2.20 3.97
C GLY A 15 11.01 3.49 3.61
N ILE A 16 11.33 4.32 4.62
CA ILE A 16 12.23 5.47 4.47
C ILE A 16 13.66 4.97 4.65
N GLY A 17 14.36 4.78 3.54
CA GLY A 17 15.74 4.38 3.49
C GLY A 17 16.10 4.01 2.07
N ASP A 18 16.64 4.97 1.34
CA ASP A 18 17.83 4.86 0.51
C ASP A 18 17.78 5.96 -0.56
N ASN A 19 18.81 6.80 -0.57
CA ASN A 19 19.03 7.91 -1.51
C ASN A 19 19.42 7.39 -2.92
N SER A 20 19.02 6.17 -3.28
CA SER A 20 19.33 5.53 -4.55
C SER A 20 18.24 5.84 -5.56
N HIS A 21 18.60 6.67 -6.55
CA HIS A 21 18.18 6.40 -7.92
C HIS A 21 18.27 4.89 -8.16
N VAL A 22 17.19 4.26 -8.64
CA VAL A 22 17.02 2.83 -8.91
C VAL A 22 16.53 1.95 -7.73
N GLY A 23 15.39 1.28 -7.94
CA GLY A 23 14.90 0.15 -7.13
C GLY A 23 14.02 0.50 -5.95
N HIS A 24 12.70 0.62 -6.14
CA HIS A 24 11.73 0.63 -5.05
C HIS A 24 11.64 -0.75 -4.40
N SER A 25 12.58 -1.07 -3.50
CA SER A 25 12.56 -2.32 -2.75
C SER A 25 11.49 -2.29 -1.65
N ILE A 26 10.33 -2.85 -1.96
CA ILE A 26 9.50 -3.54 -0.96
C ILE A 26 10.35 -4.72 -0.46
N SER A 27 11.12 -4.52 0.61
CA SER A 27 11.85 -5.63 1.22
C SER A 27 10.85 -6.61 1.82
N VAL A 28 10.66 -7.73 1.13
CA VAL A 28 9.93 -8.91 1.62
C VAL A 28 10.57 -9.50 2.90
N SER A 29 11.81 -9.11 3.20
CA SER A 29 12.62 -9.67 4.27
C SER A 29 12.38 -9.07 5.67
N GLY A 30 11.33 -8.27 5.90
CA GLY A 30 10.97 -7.87 7.27
C GLY A 30 12.05 -7.09 8.03
N VAL A 31 13.06 -6.54 7.33
CA VAL A 31 14.15 -5.79 7.99
C VAL A 31 13.59 -4.48 8.51
N LEU A 32 13.49 -4.43 9.83
CA LEU A 32 13.06 -3.32 10.68
C LEU A 32 13.58 -1.97 10.18
N ARG A 33 12.67 -1.12 9.71
CA ARG A 33 12.91 0.33 9.62
C ARG A 33 11.75 1.02 10.34
N ASN A 34 12.06 1.82 11.37
CA ASN A 34 11.08 2.54 12.20
C ASN A 34 10.40 3.73 11.49
N LYS A 35 10.55 3.84 10.17
CA LYS A 35 10.09 4.98 9.38
C LYS A 35 9.55 4.47 8.05
N ALA A 36 8.26 4.70 7.81
CA ALA A 36 7.58 4.40 6.54
C ALA A 36 7.05 5.69 5.92
N VAL A 37 6.71 5.66 4.64
CA VAL A 37 6.11 6.78 3.91
C VAL A 37 5.04 6.24 2.97
N VAL A 38 3.88 6.88 2.96
CA VAL A 38 2.86 6.61 1.96
C VAL A 38 3.14 7.51 0.76
N ARG A 39 3.31 6.90 -0.42
CA ARG A 39 3.65 7.60 -1.66
C ARG A 39 2.71 7.21 -2.78
N ARG A 40 2.63 8.09 -3.79
CA ARG A 40 1.97 7.83 -5.06
C ARG A 40 3.03 7.71 -6.14
N ASP A 41 3.15 6.54 -6.75
CA ASP A 41 4.12 6.25 -7.80
C ASP A 41 3.44 5.51 -8.96
N LYS A 42 4.09 5.48 -10.14
CA LYS A 42 3.60 4.72 -11.29
C LYS A 42 3.60 3.23 -10.95
N PHE A 43 2.51 2.54 -11.29
CA PHE A 43 2.35 1.11 -11.00
C PHE A 43 3.54 0.28 -11.49
N TRP A 44 3.96 0.49 -12.74
CA TRP A 44 5.08 -0.23 -13.36
C TRP A 44 6.43 0.05 -12.70
N THR A 45 6.60 1.22 -12.10
CA THR A 45 7.81 1.57 -11.34
C THR A 45 7.84 0.87 -9.99
N VAL A 46 6.67 0.65 -9.38
CA VAL A 46 6.55 -0.06 -8.09
C VAL A 46 6.70 -1.57 -8.27
N VAL A 47 6.13 -2.12 -9.34
CA VAL A 47 6.17 -3.56 -9.61
C VAL A 47 7.50 -3.99 -10.25
N ASP A 48 8.10 -3.15 -11.08
CA ASP A 48 9.32 -3.44 -11.82
C ASP A 48 9.23 -4.81 -12.53
N ASN A 49 10.14 -5.73 -12.24
CA ASN A 49 10.15 -7.09 -12.81
C ASN A 49 9.38 -8.12 -11.98
N CYS A 50 8.63 -7.70 -10.96
CA CYS A 50 7.86 -8.60 -10.11
C CYS A 50 6.47 -8.92 -10.71
N ARG A 51 5.87 -10.02 -10.24
CA ARG A 51 4.48 -10.36 -10.54
C ARG A 51 3.55 -9.64 -9.57
N ALA A 52 2.49 -9.03 -10.09
CA ALA A 52 1.47 -8.38 -9.29
C ALA A 52 0.07 -8.94 -9.59
N THR A 53 -0.71 -9.12 -8.53
CA THR A 53 -2.08 -9.64 -8.61
C THR A 53 -3.02 -8.76 -7.79
N LYS A 54 -4.22 -8.49 -8.32
CA LYS A 54 -5.28 -7.82 -7.56
C LYS A 54 -5.89 -8.80 -6.56
N ASN A 55 -5.74 -8.52 -5.26
CA ASN A 55 -6.29 -9.36 -4.19
C ASN A 55 -7.28 -8.58 -3.31
N ASN A 56 -8.56 -8.60 -3.69
CA ASN A 56 -9.65 -8.02 -2.90
C ASN A 56 -10.47 -9.12 -2.20
N SER A 57 -9.82 -10.17 -1.68
CA SER A 57 -10.51 -11.35 -1.09
C SER A 57 -11.46 -10.99 0.06
N LYS A 58 -11.09 -9.98 0.86
CA LYS A 58 -11.88 -9.45 2.00
C LYS A 58 -13.21 -8.79 1.60
N ASP A 59 -13.48 -8.53 0.32
CA ASP A 59 -14.79 -8.05 -0.18
C ASP A 59 -15.94 -9.01 0.17
N LYS A 60 -15.63 -10.30 0.37
CA LYS A 60 -16.62 -11.32 0.76
C LYS A 60 -17.05 -11.20 2.23
N THR A 61 -16.24 -10.53 3.05
CA THR A 61 -16.38 -10.50 4.52
C THR A 61 -16.70 -9.10 5.03
N TYR A 62 -16.12 -8.07 4.41
CA TYR A 62 -16.28 -6.67 4.85
C TYR A 62 -16.91 -5.81 3.76
N ARG A 63 -17.79 -4.89 4.19
CA ARG A 63 -18.32 -3.86 3.29
C ARG A 63 -17.18 -2.92 2.88
N LYS A 64 -16.96 -2.82 1.57
CA LYS A 64 -16.02 -1.86 0.99
C LYS A 64 -16.62 -0.47 0.87
N PHE A 65 -15.78 0.56 0.92
CA PHE A 65 -16.16 1.90 0.53
C PHE A 65 -16.26 2.03 -1.00
N GLU A 66 -16.91 3.11 -1.45
CA GLU A 66 -16.91 3.51 -2.86
C GLU A 66 -15.50 3.84 -3.34
N ALA A 67 -15.24 3.63 -4.63
CA ALA A 67 -13.89 3.79 -5.18
C ALA A 67 -13.29 5.18 -4.92
N VAL A 68 -14.12 6.23 -4.96
CA VAL A 68 -13.71 7.61 -4.68
C VAL A 68 -13.25 7.79 -3.23
N ASP A 69 -13.95 7.18 -2.27
CA ASP A 69 -13.62 7.27 -0.85
C ASP A 69 -12.35 6.49 -0.52
N ILE A 70 -12.17 5.32 -1.14
CA ILE A 70 -10.93 4.53 -0.99
C ILE A 70 -9.72 5.37 -1.43
N VAL A 71 -9.81 6.01 -2.59
CA VAL A 71 -8.73 6.84 -3.13
C VAL A 71 -8.51 8.08 -2.26
N LYS A 72 -9.59 8.72 -1.79
CA LYS A 72 -9.50 9.88 -0.88
C LYS A 72 -8.76 9.51 0.40
N ARG A 73 -9.17 8.43 1.07
CA ARG A 73 -8.55 7.90 2.29
C ARG A 73 -7.06 7.63 2.09
N ALA A 74 -6.69 7.00 0.98
CA ALA A 74 -5.29 6.73 0.66
C ALA A 74 -4.48 8.01 0.45
N ARG A 75 -5.06 9.02 -0.20
CA ARG A 75 -4.43 10.35 -0.41
C ARG A 75 -4.25 11.12 0.89
N ASP A 76 -5.22 11.06 1.80
CA ASP A 76 -5.18 11.73 3.11
C ASP A 76 -4.04 11.24 4.00
N ARG A 77 -3.44 10.08 3.66
CA ARG A 77 -2.32 9.48 4.38
C ARG A 77 -0.97 9.68 3.70
N LEU A 78 -0.89 10.40 2.58
CA LEU A 78 0.38 10.69 1.90
C LEU A 78 1.37 11.37 2.84
N GLY A 79 2.64 10.95 2.77
CA GLY A 79 3.71 11.49 3.60
C GLY A 79 4.24 10.53 4.66
N PRO A 80 5.09 11.03 5.58
CA PRO A 80 5.75 10.20 6.59
C PRO A 80 4.76 9.51 7.52
N TYR A 81 5.04 8.25 7.82
CA TYR A 81 4.24 7.38 8.68
C TYR A 81 5.17 6.70 9.70
N ILE A 82 4.87 6.87 10.99
CA ILE A 82 5.65 6.31 12.10
C ILE A 82 4.97 4.99 12.50
N TYR A 83 5.38 3.87 11.92
CA TYR A 83 4.89 2.54 12.34
C TYR A 83 5.84 1.43 11.92
N SER A 84 6.13 0.48 12.83
CA SER A 84 7.05 -0.65 12.63
C SER A 84 6.31 -1.91 12.14
N ILE A 85 7.03 -2.78 11.39
CA ILE A 85 6.58 -4.03 10.73
C ILE A 85 5.91 -3.83 9.36
N VAL A 86 6.77 -3.72 8.34
CA VAL A 86 6.46 -3.32 6.95
C VAL A 86 5.36 -4.19 6.30
N TRP A 87 5.31 -5.49 6.57
CA TRP A 87 4.30 -6.38 5.96
C TRP A 87 2.91 -6.22 6.57
N ASN A 88 2.84 -6.25 7.91
CA ASN A 88 1.58 -6.07 8.61
C ASN A 88 1.02 -4.66 8.34
N ASN A 89 1.89 -3.66 8.22
CA ASN A 89 1.47 -2.27 7.97
C ASN A 89 0.98 -2.03 6.54
N CYS A 90 1.59 -2.66 5.53
CA CYS A 90 1.12 -2.53 4.14
C CYS A 90 -0.28 -3.12 3.97
N GLU A 91 -0.51 -4.33 4.49
CA GLU A 91 -1.84 -4.96 4.44
C GLU A 91 -2.86 -4.16 5.27
N HIS A 92 -2.44 -3.69 6.44
CA HIS A 92 -3.29 -2.86 7.30
C HIS A 92 -3.66 -1.55 6.61
N PHE A 93 -2.70 -0.84 5.99
CA PHE A 93 -2.94 0.38 5.25
C PHE A 93 -3.95 0.16 4.12
N ALA A 94 -3.75 -0.88 3.30
CA ALA A 94 -4.66 -1.23 2.22
C ALA A 94 -6.06 -1.59 2.74
N SER A 95 -6.13 -2.34 3.84
CA SER A 95 -7.39 -2.75 4.48
C SER A 95 -8.12 -1.53 5.08
N TRP A 96 -7.40 -0.62 5.73
CA TRP A 96 -7.96 0.62 6.26
C TRP A 96 -8.49 1.52 5.14
N CYS A 97 -7.77 1.64 4.02
CA CYS A 97 -8.25 2.41 2.87
C CYS A 97 -9.55 1.82 2.31
N ARG A 98 -9.63 0.49 2.15
CA ARG A 98 -10.74 -0.18 1.47
C ARG A 98 -11.97 -0.42 2.32
N TYR A 99 -11.79 -0.78 3.59
CA TYR A 99 -12.85 -1.29 4.48
C TYR A 99 -13.01 -0.48 5.76
N GLY A 100 -12.09 0.43 6.07
CA GLY A 100 -12.18 1.25 7.28
C GLY A 100 -11.75 0.54 8.56
N LEU A 101 -11.14 -0.65 8.43
CA LEU A 101 -10.63 -1.41 9.57
C LEU A 101 -9.44 -0.67 10.20
N LEU A 102 -9.61 -0.19 11.43
CA LEU A 102 -8.58 0.48 12.23
C LEU A 102 -7.56 -0.49 12.83
N LYS A 103 -7.87 -1.79 12.80
CA LYS A 103 -7.02 -2.91 13.18
C LYS A 103 -7.55 -4.15 12.46
N SER A 104 -6.71 -4.79 11.64
CA SER A 104 -6.96 -6.19 11.28
C SER A 104 -6.90 -7.00 12.58
N ASP A 105 -7.72 -8.03 12.74
CA ASP A 105 -7.73 -8.96 13.90
C ASP A 105 -6.45 -9.82 13.96
N GLN A 106 -5.29 -9.18 13.88
CA GLN A 106 -3.99 -9.80 14.07
C GLN A 106 -3.58 -9.48 15.51
N VAL A 107 -3.83 -10.45 16.38
CA VAL A 107 -3.03 -10.69 17.60
C VAL A 107 -1.62 -11.08 17.21
#